data_AF-A0A9X9A2J3-F1
#
_entry.id   AF-A0A9X9A2J3-F1
#
_cell.length_a   1.000
_cell.length_b   1.000
_cell.length_c   1.000
_cell.angle_alpha   90.00
_cell.angle_beta   90.00
_cell.angle_gamma   90.00
#
_symmetry.space_group_name_H-M   'P 1'
#
loop_
_entity.id
_entity.type
_entity.pdbx_description
1 polymer ?
#
loop_
_entity_poly.entity_id
_entity_poly.type
_entity_poly.pdbx_seq_one_letter_code
_entity_poly.pdbx_strand_id
1 'polypeptide(L)' 'NDSIKIQSAINKAASSKIKTVLLDDKKYKITSPITVKKGVKLLFGYGSQFVVEGNFRVLELEKNASIEGAYIA' A
#
# COMPACT_ATOMS: atom_id res chain seq x y z
N ASN A 1 3.54 13.50 1.65
CA ASN A 1 3.99 12.23 2.24
C ASN A 1 3.11 11.12 1.68
N ASP A 2 3.67 10.24 0.88
CA ASP A 2 2.91 9.19 0.18
C ASP A 2 2.46 8.08 1.11
N SER A 3 3.30 7.70 2.08
CA SER A 3 2.97 6.72 3.12
C SER A 3 1.64 7.04 3.82
N ILE A 4 1.45 8.32 4.21
CA ILE A 4 0.21 8.77 4.87
C ILE A 4 -1.00 8.67 3.92
N LYS A 5 -0.83 9.04 2.66
CA LYS A 5 -1.92 8.98 1.66
C LYS A 5 -2.33 7.54 1.37
N ILE A 6 -1.36 6.65 1.19
CA ILE A 6 -1.59 5.22 0.96
C ILE A 6 -2.29 4.61 2.19
N GLN A 7 -1.78 4.88 3.40
CA GLN A 7 -2.41 4.37 4.62
C GLN A 7 -3.84 4.89 4.81
N SER A 8 -4.09 6.16 4.49
CA SER A 8 -5.44 6.74 4.52
C SER A 8 -6.40 6.05 3.54
N ALA A 9 -5.95 5.78 2.31
CA ALA A 9 -6.73 5.05 1.32
C ALA A 9 -7.03 3.61 1.77
N ILE A 10 -6.05 2.92 2.36
CA ILE A 10 -6.25 1.59 2.96
C ILE A 10 -7.27 1.63 4.10
N ASN A 11 -7.18 2.63 5.00
CA ASN A 11 -8.13 2.78 6.11
C ASN A 11 -9.55 3.06 5.60
N LYS A 12 -9.68 3.83 4.51
CA LYS A 12 -10.96 4.06 3.85
C LYS A 12 -11.51 2.77 3.21
N ALA A 13 -10.68 2.01 2.51
CA ALA A 13 -11.08 0.73 1.92
C ALA A 13 -11.49 -0.29 3.01
N ALA A 14 -10.75 -0.33 4.13
CA ALA A 14 -11.05 -1.20 5.26
C ALA A 14 -12.45 -0.96 5.85
N SER A 15 -12.91 0.30 5.88
CA SER A 15 -14.24 0.69 6.35
C SER A 15 -15.32 0.73 5.26
N SER A 16 -14.98 0.46 3.99
CA SER A 16 -15.92 0.54 2.87
C SER A 16 -16.28 -0.83 2.28
N LYS A 17 -17.25 -0.86 1.36
CA LYS A 17 -17.57 -2.06 0.57
C LYS A 17 -16.50 -2.37 -0.48
N ILE A 18 -15.81 -1.34 -0.98
CA ILE A 18 -14.74 -1.48 -1.96
C ILE A 18 -13.45 -1.75 -1.19
N LYS A 19 -12.87 -2.93 -1.39
CA LYS A 19 -11.68 -3.39 -0.66
C LYS A 19 -10.38 -3.23 -1.44
N THR A 20 -10.43 -2.65 -2.65
CA THR A 20 -9.24 -2.46 -3.49
C THR A 20 -8.74 -1.03 -3.38
N VAL A 21 -7.45 -0.87 -3.10
CA VAL A 21 -6.71 0.38 -3.24
C VAL A 21 -5.79 0.24 -4.44
N LEU A 22 -5.99 1.08 -5.45
CA LEU A 22 -5.13 1.15 -6.62
C LEU A 22 -4.04 2.20 -6.41
N LEU A 23 -2.80 1.83 -6.70
CA LEU A 23 -1.68 2.75 -6.83
C LEU A 23 -1.49 3.11 -8.31
N ASP A 24 -1.28 4.39 -8.58
CA ASP A 24 -0.98 4.92 -9.91
C ASP A 24 0.42 4.49 -10.36
N ASP A 25 0.66 4.59 -11.67
CA ASP A 25 1.97 4.33 -12.29
C ASP A 25 2.98 5.43 -11.98
N LYS A 26 3.56 5.40 -10.76
CA LYS A 26 4.61 6.32 -10.32
C LYS A 26 5.43 5.78 -9.16
N LYS A 27 6.51 6.50 -8.87
CA LYS A 27 7.34 6.28 -7.67
C LYS A 27 6.69 6.94 -6.47
N TYR A 28 6.53 6.18 -5.39
CA TYR A 28 6.03 6.63 -4.10
C TYR A 28 7.18 6.69 -3.09
N LYS A 29 7.35 7.85 -2.45
CA LYS A 29 8.36 8.01 -1.40
C LYS A 29 7.80 7.48 -0.08
N ILE A 30 8.34 6.34 0.37
CA ILE A 30 7.89 5.65 1.58
C ILE A 30 8.82 5.97 2.74
N THR A 31 8.28 6.63 3.77
CA THR A 31 9.01 7.11 4.95
C THR A 31 8.47 6.51 6.25
N SER A 32 7.44 5.67 6.19
CA SER A 32 6.86 4.98 7.34
C SER A 32 6.24 3.65 6.90
N PRO A 33 6.05 2.70 7.84
CA PRO A 33 5.38 1.43 7.55
C PRO A 33 3.98 1.63 6.94
N ILE A 34 3.59 0.70 6.06
CA ILE A 34 2.24 0.58 5.50
C ILE A 34 1.65 -0.76 5.96
N THR A 35 0.52 -0.70 6.65
CA THR A 35 -0.24 -1.88 7.06
C THR A 35 -1.43 -2.06 6.12
N VAL A 36 -1.41 -3.11 5.30
CA VAL A 36 -2.55 -3.52 4.47
C VAL A 36 -3.58 -4.20 5.36
N LYS A 37 -4.71 -3.51 5.57
CA LYS A 37 -5.74 -3.90 6.53
C LYS A 37 -6.49 -5.16 6.13
N LYS A 38 -7.11 -5.83 7.12
CA LYS A 38 -7.86 -7.07 6.95
C LYS A 38 -8.82 -7.01 5.75
N GLY A 39 -8.64 -7.94 4.82
CA GLY A 39 -9.49 -8.06 3.62
C GLY A 39 -9.26 -6.98 2.55
N VAL A 40 -8.30 -6.07 2.71
CA VAL A 40 -7.95 -5.05 1.70
C VAL A 40 -6.95 -5.63 0.70
N LYS A 41 -7.15 -5.34 -0.58
CA LYS A 41 -6.19 -5.57 -1.66
C LYS A 41 -5.47 -4.25 -1.97
N LEU A 42 -4.15 -4.25 -1.88
CA LEU A 42 -3.30 -3.18 -2.40
C LEU A 42 -2.81 -3.58 -3.80
N LEU A 43 -3.38 -2.95 -4.82
CA LEU A 43 -3.07 -3.21 -6.22
C LEU A 43 -2.08 -2.16 -6.73
N PHE A 44 -0.91 -2.62 -7.15
CA PHE A 44 0.10 -1.78 -7.76
C PHE A 44 -0.20 -1.62 -9.25
N GLY A 45 -0.14 -0.38 -9.74
CA GLY A 45 -0.07 -0.11 -11.16
C GLY A 45 1.22 -0.67 -11.75
N TYR A 46 1.25 -0.87 -13.07
CA TYR A 46 2.39 -1.45 -13.78
C TYR A 46 3.70 -0.68 -13.54
N GLY A 47 3.63 0.64 -13.39
CA GLY A 47 4.77 1.51 -13.10
C GLY A 47 4.94 1.89 -11.62
N SER A 48 4.11 1.34 -10.73
CA SER A 48 4.15 1.66 -9.31
C SER A 48 5.44 1.13 -8.66
N GLN A 49 6.18 1.99 -7.98
CA GLN A 49 7.38 1.61 -7.23
C GLN A 49 7.40 2.28 -5.87
N PHE A 50 7.82 1.55 -4.84
CA PHE A 50 8.11 2.11 -3.52
C PHE A 50 9.60 2.45 -3.43
N VAL A 51 9.90 3.72 -3.23
CA VAL A 51 11.25 4.20 -2.93
C VAL A 51 11.32 4.40 -1.43
N VAL A 52 12.00 3.48 -0.74
CA VAL A 52 12.04 3.43 0.72
C VAL A 52 13.16 4.32 1.24
N GLU A 53 12.82 5.29 2.08
CA GLU A 53 13.77 6.16 2.76
C GLU A 53 13.75 5.89 4.27
N GLY A 54 14.69 5.07 4.73
CA GLY A 54 14.85 4.73 6.14
C GLY A 54 15.06 3.23 6.36
N ASN A 55 15.07 2.81 7.63
CA ASN A 55 15.21 1.41 8.03
C ASN A 55 14.03 0.99 8.89
N PHE A 56 13.00 0.41 8.26
CA PHE A 56 11.79 -0.06 8.93
C PHE A 56 11.13 -1.18 8.10
N ARG A 57 10.20 -1.91 8.72
CA ARG A 57 9.36 -2.87 8.00
C ARG A 57 8.39 -2.11 7.10
N VAL A 58 8.60 -2.21 5.78
CA VAL A 58 7.88 -1.39 4.79
C VAL A 58 6.41 -1.79 4.71
N LEU A 59 6.15 -3.10 4.60
CA LEU A 59 4.81 -3.65 4.40
C LEU A 59 4.48 -4.68 5.48
N GLU A 60 3.31 -4.56 6.08
CA GLU A 60 2.70 -5.56 6.94
C GLU A 60 1.30 -5.89 6.42
N LEU A 61 0.94 -7.17 6.43
CA LEU A 61 -0.37 -7.64 5.97
C LEU A 61 -1.17 -8.19 7.16
N GLU A 62 -2.39 -7.71 7.32
CA GLU A 62 -3.37 -8.30 8.24
C GLU A 62 -4.08 -9.51 7.59
N LYS A 63 -4.88 -10.24 8.39
CA LYS A 63 -5.62 -11.43 7.93
C LYS A 63 -6.39 -11.15 6.62
N ASN A 64 -6.25 -12.03 5.63
CA ASN A 64 -6.92 -11.92 4.32
C ASN A 64 -6.62 -10.63 3.53
N ALA A 65 -5.61 -9.86 3.91
CA ALA A 65 -5.09 -8.79 3.05
C ALA A 65 -4.30 -9.40 1.89
N SER A 66 -4.17 -8.66 0.78
CA SER A 66 -3.40 -9.09 -0.39
C SER A 66 -2.67 -7.94 -1.05
N ILE A 67 -1.58 -8.28 -1.71
CA ILE A 67 -0.80 -7.37 -2.55
C ILE A 67 -0.74 -8.00 -3.94
N GLU A 68 -0.96 -7.21 -4.97
CA GLU A 68 -0.97 -7.66 -6.36
C GLU A 68 -0.23 -6.65 -7.24
N GLY A 69 0.55 -7.16 -8.21
CA GLY A 69 1.31 -6.33 -9.16
C GLY A 69 2.51 -5.61 -8.57
N ALA A 70 2.88 -5.86 -7.30
CA ALA A 70 3.97 -5.15 -6.65
C ALA A 70 5.33 -5.53 -7.23
N TYR A 71 6.09 -4.52 -7.63
CA TYR A 71 7.53 -4.63 -7.85
C TYR A 71 8.26 -3.93 -6.69
N ILE A 72 9.01 -4.72 -5.92
CA ILE A 72 9.80 -4.25 -4.78
C ILE A 72 11.27 -4.52 -5.13
N ALA A 73 12.08 -3.48 -5.22
CA ALA A 73 13.51 -3.54 -5.54
C ALA A 73 14.34 -2.82 -4.47
#